data_AF-A0A968A6I7-F1
#
_entry.id   AF-A0A968A6I7-F1
#
_cell.length_a   1.000
_cell.length_b   1.000
_cell.length_c   1.000
_cell.angle_alpha   90.00
_cell.angle_beta   90.00
_cell.angle_gamma   90.00
#
_symmetry.space_group_name_H-M   'P 1'
#
loop_
_entity.id
_entity.type
_entity.pdbx_description
1 polymer ?
#
loop_
_entity_poly.entity_id
_entity_poly.type
_entity_poly.pdbx_seq_one_letter_code
_entity_poly.pdbx_strand_id
1 'polypeptide(L)' 'MDMEDIINVSEDTFEQDVLDYSRETPVFVLFWAIWSPESSVMVDQVRKITMMNVGEWRIALV' A
#
# COMPACT_ATOMS: atom_id res chain seq x y z
N MET A 1 15.02 -7.10 -2.98
CA MET A 1 14.22 -6.62 -4.12
C MET A 1 13.13 -5.80 -3.46
N ASP A 2 13.33 -4.49 -3.44
CA ASP A 2 12.37 -3.59 -2.79
C ASP A 2 11.06 -3.67 -3.56
N MET A 3 9.97 -3.94 -2.84
CA MET A 3 8.65 -4.07 -3.44
C MET A 3 8.11 -2.68 -3.74
N GLU A 4 8.39 -2.15 -4.94
CA GLU A 4 7.95 -0.81 -5.37
C GLU A 4 6.42 -0.61 -5.29
N ASP A 5 5.65 -1.70 -5.28
CA ASP A 5 4.19 -1.68 -5.22
C ASP A 5 3.62 -1.69 -3.79
N ILE A 6 4.46 -1.76 -2.75
CA ILE A 6 4.00 -1.71 -1.33
C ILE A 6 4.84 -0.70 -0.58
N ILE A 7 4.25 0.46 -0.28
CA ILE A 7 4.94 1.58 0.34
C ILE A 7 4.36 1.90 1.71
N ASN A 8 5.20 2.35 2.64
CA ASN A 8 4.75 2.98 3.87
C ASN A 8 4.69 4.48 3.60
N VAL A 9 3.56 5.10 3.89
CA VAL A 9 3.35 6.53 3.68
C VAL A 9 3.16 7.22 5.01
N SER A 10 3.69 8.43 5.12
CA SER A 10 3.38 9.34 6.21
C SER A 10 2.49 10.47 5.69
N GLU A 11 2.00 11.32 6.59
CA GLU A 11 1.28 12.53 6.21
C GLU A 11 2.09 13.40 5.25
N ASP A 12 3.41 13.50 5.47
CA ASP A 12 4.33 14.30 4.66
C ASP A 12 4.49 13.78 3.22
N THR A 13 4.36 12.47 3.00
CA THR A 13 4.54 11.86 1.67
C THR A 13 3.24 11.50 0.97
N PHE A 14 2.10 11.59 1.68
CA PHE A 14 0.81 11.11 1.18
C PHE A 14 0.40 11.75 -0.15
N GLU A 15 0.58 13.06 -0.31
CA GLU A 15 0.19 13.76 -1.54
C GLU A 15 0.96 13.21 -2.77
N GLN A 16 2.27 13.08 -2.66
CA GLN A 16 3.10 12.58 -3.75
C GLN A 16 2.89 11.08 -4.00
N ASP A 17 2.96 10.29 -2.93
CA ASP A 17 3.01 8.83 -3.01
C ASP A 17 1.65 8.19 -3.32
N VAL A 18 0.56 8.89 -2.98
CA VAL A 18 -0.82 8.41 -3.18
C VAL A 18 -1.53 9.25 -4.22
N LEU A 19 -1.69 10.56 -4.01
CA LEU A 19 -2.57 11.37 -4.85
C LEU A 19 -1.99 11.56 -6.26
N ASP A 20 -0.74 12.00 -6.37
CA ASP A 20 -0.11 12.21 -7.67
C ASP A 20 0.09 10.88 -8.42
N TYR A 21 0.55 9.83 -7.74
CA TYR A 21 0.73 8.50 -8.34
C TYR A 21 -0.59 7.89 -8.83
N SER A 22 -1.70 8.13 -8.10
CA SER A 22 -3.03 7.59 -8.46
C SER A 22 -3.59 8.07 -9.80
N ARG A 23 -2.98 9.12 -10.39
CA ARG A 23 -3.37 9.60 -11.72
C ARG A 23 -3.04 8.62 -12.84
N GLU A 24 -2.02 7.79 -12.64
CA GLU A 24 -1.54 6.85 -13.66
C GLU A 24 -1.81 5.40 -13.26
N THR A 25 -1.67 5.07 -11.98
CA THR A 25 -1.77 3.70 -11.47
C THR A 25 -2.72 3.65 -10.27
N PRO A 26 -3.68 2.70 -10.19
CA PRO A 26 -4.55 2.57 -9.02
C PRO A 26 -3.75 2.39 -7.71
N VAL A 27 -4.15 3.13 -6.67
CA VAL A 27 -3.56 3.04 -5.33
C VAL A 27 -4.61 2.60 -4.31
N PHE A 28 -4.33 1.49 -3.62
CA PHE A 28 -5.08 1.03 -2.46
C PHE A 28 -4.47 1.60 -1.19
N VAL A 29 -5.21 2.47 -0.51
CA VAL A 29 -4.80 3.00 0.80
C VAL A 29 -5.32 2.09 1.89
N LEU A 30 -4.41 1.52 2.69
CA LEU A 30 -4.74 0.69 3.84
C LEU A 30 -4.34 1.40 5.13
N PHE A 31 -5.34 1.92 5.84
CA PHE A 31 -5.19 2.43 7.19
C PHE A 31 -5.07 1.25 8.15
N TRP A 32 -3.94 1.16 8.83
CA TRP A 32 -3.64 0.01 9.68
C TRP A 32 -2.96 0.43 10.98
N ALA A 33 -2.85 -0.51 11.90
CA ALA A 33 -2.09 -0.29 13.12
C ALA A 33 -1.38 -1.57 13.54
N ILE A 34 -0.14 -1.46 13.99
CA ILE A 34 0.66 -2.62 14.44
C ILE A 34 0.05 -3.33 15.65
N TRP A 35 -0.71 -2.60 16.47
CA TRP A 35 -1.39 -3.14 17.65
C TRP A 35 -2.71 -3.86 17.32
N SER A 36 -3.18 -3.81 16.07
CA SER A 36 -4.42 -4.43 15.60
C SER A 36 -4.13 -5.79 14.96
N PRO A 37 -4.58 -6.90 15.57
CA PRO A 37 -4.44 -8.24 14.99
C PRO A 37 -5.11 -8.37 13.62
N GLU A 38 -6.29 -7.77 13.46
CA GLU A 38 -7.08 -7.80 12.23
C GLU A 38 -6.34 -7.07 11.10
N SER A 39 -5.71 -5.93 11.43
CA SER A 39 -4.87 -5.19 10.50
C SER A 39 -3.67 -6.03 10.03
N SER A 40 -3.02 -6.76 10.94
CA SER A 40 -1.88 -7.62 10.58
C SER A 40 -2.29 -8.71 9.58
N VAL A 41 -3.44 -9.37 9.81
CA VAL A 41 -3.97 -10.36 8.87
C VAL A 41 -4.26 -9.73 7.51
N MET A 42 -4.87 -8.53 7.49
CA MET A 42 -5.20 -7.84 6.25
C MET A 42 -3.94 -7.46 5.45
N VAL A 43 -2.92 -6.90 6.12
CA VAL A 43 -1.63 -6.54 5.50
C VAL A 43 -1.00 -7.77 4.82
N ASP A 44 -1.01 -8.92 5.47
CA ASP A 44 -0.46 -10.16 4.91
C ASP A 44 -1.22 -10.65 3.67
N GLN A 45 -2.56 -10.55 3.66
CA GLN A 45 -3.36 -10.93 2.50
C GLN A 45 -3.13 -9.97 1.32
N VAL A 46 -3.13 -8.68 1.60
CA VAL A 46 -2.98 -7.61 0.61
C VAL A 46 -1.57 -7.66 -0.02
N ARG A 47 -0.54 -7.98 0.77
CA ARG A 47 0.83 -8.28 0.27
C ARG A 47 0.83 -9.44 -0.72
N LYS A 48 0.23 -10.57 -0.37
CA LYS A 48 0.17 -11.76 -1.26
C LYS A 48 -0.53 -11.44 -2.57
N ILE A 49 -1.67 -10.75 -2.50
CA ILE A 49 -2.46 -10.37 -3.68
C ILE A 49 -1.64 -9.45 -4.59
N THR A 50 -0.90 -8.50 -4.04
CA THR A 50 -0.07 -7.58 -4.85
C THR A 50 1.13 -8.25 -5.47
N MET A 51 1.75 -9.22 -4.78
CA MET A 51 2.78 -10.06 -5.38
C MET A 51 2.29 -10.89 -6.57
N MET A 52 0.99 -11.16 -6.66
CA MET A 52 0.39 -11.87 -7.80
C MET A 52 0.00 -10.93 -8.96
N ASN A 53 -0.05 -9.63 -8.73
CA ASN A 53 -0.53 -8.61 -9.69
C ASN A 53 0.45 -7.43 -9.77
N VAL A 54 1.75 -7.72 -9.80
CA VAL A 54 2.84 -6.72 -9.83
C VAL A 54 2.62 -5.73 -10.97
N GLY A 55 2.68 -4.44 -10.66
CA GLY A 55 2.48 -3.35 -11.61
C GLY A 55 1.03 -3.02 -11.98
N GLU A 56 0.03 -3.78 -11.51
CA GLU A 56 -1.39 -3.44 -11.76
C GLU A 56 -1.93 -2.39 -10.79
N TRP A 57 -1.42 -2.36 -9.57
CA TRP A 57 -1.76 -1.40 -8.54
C TRP A 57 -0.64 -1.26 -7.51
N ARG A 58 -0.72 -0.20 -6.71
CA ARG A 58 0.13 0.01 -5.54
C ARG A 58 -0.68 -0.02 -4.26
N ILE A 59 -0.08 -0.49 -3.16
CA ILE A 59 -0.62 -0.36 -1.81
C ILE A 59 0.15 0.72 -1.05
N ALA A 60 -0.58 1.65 -0.46
CA ALA A 60 -0.06 2.61 0.49
C ALA A 60 -0.51 2.24 1.91
N LEU A 61 0.45 1.88 2.77
CA LEU A 61 0.23 1.56 4.17
C LEU A 61 0.34 2.85 4.99
N VAL A 62 -0.78 3.26 5.61
CA VAL A 62 -0.89 4.44 6.48
C VAL A 62 -0.99 4.00 7.93
#